data_AF-A0A961Q3V4-F1
#
_entry.id   AF-A0A961Q3V4-F1
#
_cell.length_a   1.000
_cell.length_b   1.000
_cell.length_c   1.000
_cell.angle_alpha   90.00
_cell.angle_beta   90.00
_cell.angle_gamma   90.00
#
_symmetry.space_group_name_H-M   'P 1'
#
loop_
_entity.id
_entity.type
_entity.pdbx_description
1 polymer ?
#
loop_
_entity_poly.entity_id
_entity_poly.type
_entity_poly.pdbx_seq_one_letter_code
_entity_poly.pdbx_strand_id
1 'polypeptide(L)'
;MQVKPQLDFLLDEDGTMLIDKIGRFETLAQDAASIFTRIGLAGTPLPWVTASDRHPDYRTYYTVQTRDRVAQLYARDIAYFGYCF
;
A
#
# COMPACT_ATOMS: atom_id res chain seq x y z
N MET A 1 7.30 1.88 -16.19
CA MET A 1 6.65 1.37 -14.96
C MET A 1 7.64 0.46 -14.26
N GLN A 2 8.17 0.84 -13.10
CA GLN A 2 9.00 -0.07 -12.31
C GLN A 2 8.08 -1.05 -11.58
N VAL A 3 8.35 -2.35 -11.72
CA VAL A 3 7.64 -3.42 -11.01
C VAL A 3 8.59 -3.92 -9.94
N LYS A 4 8.43 -3.40 -8.71
CA LYS A 4 9.25 -3.75 -7.55
C LYS A 4 8.37 -3.83 -6.30
N PRO A 5 8.66 -4.73 -5.35
CA PRO A 5 8.03 -4.74 -4.04
C PRO A 5 8.11 -3.39 -3.32
N GLN A 6 7.08 -3.03 -2.57
CA GLN A 6 7.03 -1.82 -1.74
C GLN A 6 8.14 -1.81 -0.70
N LEU A 7 8.49 -2.96 -0.12
CA LEU A 7 9.57 -3.04 0.87
C LEU A 7 10.92 -2.55 0.32
N ASP A 8 11.16 -2.64 -1.00
CA ASP A 8 12.39 -2.13 -1.61
C ASP A 8 12.48 -0.59 -1.55
N PHE A 9 11.38 0.11 -1.28
CA PHE A 9 11.36 1.56 -1.08
C PHE A 9 11.30 1.96 0.40
N LEU A 10 10.95 1.02 1.28
CA LEU A 10 10.70 1.28 2.70
C LEU A 10 11.87 0.85 3.58
N LEU A 11 12.72 -0.04 3.10
CA LEU A 11 13.89 -0.53 3.82
C LEU A 11 15.16 0.10 3.27
N ASP A 12 16.13 0.32 4.15
CA ASP A 12 17.51 0.61 3.73
C ASP A 12 18.25 -0.67 3.27
N GLU A 13 19.53 -0.53 2.95
CA GLU A 13 20.38 -1.64 2.50
C GLU A 13 20.55 -2.74 3.57
N ASP A 14 20.41 -2.38 4.86
CA ASP A 14 20.54 -3.29 6.00
C ASP A 14 19.18 -3.92 6.40
N GLY A 15 18.09 -3.55 5.72
CA GLY A 15 16.74 -4.04 6.02
C GLY A 15 16.02 -3.28 7.14
N THR A 16 16.50 -2.10 7.52
CA THR A 16 15.88 -1.23 8.52
C THR A 16 14.77 -0.39 7.92
N MET A 17 13.64 -0.27 8.61
CA MET A 17 12.52 0.55 8.19
C MET A 17 12.88 2.05 8.21
N LEU A 18 12.77 2.69 7.04
CA LEU A 18 13.05 4.12 6.84
C LEU A 18 11.88 5.03 7.21
N ILE A 19 10.68 4.47 7.41
CA ILE A 19 9.43 5.23 7.55
C ILE A 19 8.79 4.99 8.93
N ASP A 20 8.40 6.07 9.60
CA ASP A 20 7.73 6.04 10.90
C ASP A 20 6.28 5.53 10.86
N LYS A 21 5.57 5.85 9.78
CA LYS A 21 4.17 5.46 9.57
C LYS A 21 3.82 5.22 8.11
N ILE A 22 3.10 4.12 7.89
CA ILE A 22 2.54 3.69 6.62
C ILE A 22 1.03 3.78 6.75
N GLY A 23 0.37 4.52 5.84
CA GLY A 23 -1.08 4.56 5.73
C GLY A 23 -1.57 3.56 4.68
N ARG A 24 -2.75 2.96 4.92
CA ARG A 24 -3.39 2.00 4.03
C ARG A 24 -4.54 2.65 3.28
N PHE A 25 -4.77 2.21 2.03
CA PHE A 25 -5.89 2.74 1.24
C PHE A 25 -7.25 2.30 1.81
N GLU A 26 -7.29 1.10 2.40
CA GLU A 26 -8.44 0.51 3.07
C GLU A 26 -8.91 1.34 4.27
N THR A 27 -7.97 2.06 4.91
CA THR A 27 -8.21 2.94 6.07
C THR A 27 -7.74 4.37 5.82
N LEU A 28 -7.75 4.81 4.55
CA LEU A 28 -7.08 6.03 4.09
C LEU A 28 -7.42 7.27 4.92
N ALA A 29 -8.71 7.51 5.17
CA ALA A 29 -9.16 8.68 5.93
C ALA A 29 -8.68 8.66 7.38
N GLN A 30 -8.70 7.49 8.02
CA GLN A 30 -8.24 7.31 9.40
C GLN A 30 -6.72 7.45 9.51
N ASP A 31 -5.97 6.80 8.63
CA ASP A 31 -4.51 6.87 8.62
C ASP A 31 -4.03 8.28 8.29
N ALA A 32 -4.66 8.95 7.31
CA ALA A 32 -4.35 10.34 6.98
C ALA A 32 -4.61 11.26 8.17
N ALA A 33 -5.74 11.13 8.86
CA ALA A 33 -6.02 11.93 10.05
C ALA A 33 -4.98 11.70 11.17
N SER A 34 -4.56 10.45 11.38
CA SER A 34 -3.52 10.11 12.36
C SER A 34 -2.16 10.71 11.97
N ILE A 35 -1.79 10.63 10.69
CA ILE A 35 -0.51 11.17 10.18
C ILE A 35 -0.52 12.70 10.27
N PHE A 36 -1.60 13.35 9.81
CA PHE A 36 -1.76 14.81 9.85
C PHE A 36 -1.68 15.35 11.27
N THR A 37 -2.29 14.65 12.23
CA THR A 37 -2.16 15.02 13.65
C THR A 37 -0.71 14.99 14.11
N ARG A 38 0.06 13.96 13.73
CA ARG A 38 1.47 13.80 14.12
C ARG A 38 2.40 14.86 13.50
N ILE A 39 2.07 15.36 12.32
CA ILE A 39 2.88 16.38 11.61
C ILE A 39 2.36 17.82 11.80
N GLY A 40 1.38 18.04 12.69
CA GLY A 40 0.86 19.39 13.00
C GLY A 40 -0.16 19.94 11.98
N LEU A 41 -0.75 19.08 11.15
CA LEU A 41 -1.78 19.41 10.16
C LEU A 41 -3.18 18.91 10.56
N ALA A 42 -3.43 18.72 11.86
CA ALA A 42 -4.70 18.21 12.37
C ALA A 42 -5.90 19.01 11.81
N GLY A 43 -6.94 18.30 11.37
CA GLY A 43 -8.16 18.91 10.80
C GLY A 43 -8.05 19.28 9.31
N THR A 44 -6.90 19.11 8.67
CA THR A 44 -6.77 19.28 7.21
C THR A 44 -7.55 18.19 6.49
N PRO A 45 -8.48 18.54 5.58
CA PRO A 45 -9.20 17.54 4.80
C PRO A 45 -8.24 16.87 3.81
N LEU A 46 -8.42 15.56 3.59
CA LEU A 46 -7.79 14.86 2.47
C LEU A 46 -8.79 14.83 1.29
N PRO A 47 -8.68 15.74 0.31
CA PRO A 47 -9.63 15.79 -0.80
C PRO A 47 -9.44 14.56 -1.69
N TRP A 48 -10.55 13.87 -1.99
CA TRP A 48 -10.54 12.74 -2.92
C TRP A 48 -10.74 13.26 -4.36
N VAL A 49 -9.64 13.72 -4.98
CA VAL A 49 -9.68 14.41 -6.28
C VAL A 49 -9.77 13.44 -7.47
N THR A 50 -9.35 12.19 -7.30
CA THR A 50 -9.27 11.23 -8.41
C THR A 50 -9.68 9.84 -7.94
N ALA A 51 -10.98 9.59 -7.85
CA ALA A 51 -11.52 8.25 -7.69
C ALA A 51 -11.37 7.48 -9.02
N SER A 52 -10.76 6.30 -8.97
CA SER A 52 -10.71 5.42 -10.16
C SER A 52 -12.03 4.68 -10.29
N ASP A 53 -12.63 4.69 -11.49
CA ASP A 53 -13.82 3.88 -11.83
C ASP A 53 -13.46 2.41 -12.12
N ARG A 54 -12.64 1.84 -11.24
CA ARG A 54 -12.18 0.44 -11.37
C ARG A 54 -13.15 -0.48 -10.65
N HIS A 55 -13.24 -1.71 -11.16
CA HIS A 55 -14.00 -2.74 -10.48
C HIS A 55 -13.47 -2.88 -9.04
N PRO A 56 -14.34 -2.85 -8.01
CA PRO A 56 -13.91 -2.83 -6.62
C PRO A 56 -13.11 -4.08 -6.25
N ASP A 57 -13.41 -5.20 -6.90
CA ASP A 57 -12.61 -6.42 -6.81
C ASP A 57 -11.57 -6.50 -7.93
N TYR A 58 -10.34 -6.12 -7.61
CA TYR A 58 -9.20 -6.18 -8.53
C TYR A 58 -8.80 -7.61 -8.90
N ARG A 59 -9.22 -8.63 -8.13
CA ARG A 59 -8.85 -10.03 -8.37
C ARG A 59 -9.45 -10.55 -9.67
N THR A 60 -10.53 -9.92 -10.15
CA THR A 60 -11.17 -10.23 -11.44
C THR A 60 -10.28 -9.93 -12.64
N TYR A 61 -9.23 -9.12 -12.49
CA TYR A 61 -8.26 -8.83 -13.54
C TYR A 61 -7.19 -9.92 -13.71
N TYR A 62 -7.13 -10.92 -12.83
CA TYR A 62 -6.10 -11.95 -12.85
C TYR A 62 -6.65 -13.32 -13.26
N THR A 63 -5.88 -14.04 -14.06
CA THR A 63 -6.02 -15.49 -14.17
C THR A 63 -5.27 -16.15 -13.03
N VAL A 64 -5.51 -17.43 -12.77
CA VAL A 64 -4.73 -18.21 -11.78
C VAL A 64 -3.23 -18.08 -12.06
N GLN A 65 -2.83 -18.19 -13.33
CA GLN A 65 -1.43 -18.15 -13.73
C GLN A 65 -0.78 -16.76 -13.52
N THR A 66 -1.52 -15.66 -13.75
CA THR A 66 -0.98 -14.31 -13.51
C THR A 66 -0.99 -13.95 -12.03
N ARG A 67 -2.01 -14.41 -11.28
CA ARG A 67 -2.07 -14.30 -9.82
C ARG A 67 -0.85 -14.95 -9.16
N ASP A 68 -0.54 -16.20 -9.52
CA ASP A 68 0.56 -16.92 -8.88
C ASP A 68 1.92 -16.25 -9.14
N ARG A 69 2.12 -15.67 -10.33
CA ARG A 69 3.31 -14.86 -10.65
C ARG A 69 3.39 -13.58 -9.81
N VAL A 70 2.26 -12.90 -9.61
CA VAL A 70 2.21 -11.70 -8.75
C VAL A 70 2.47 -12.09 -7.30
N ALA A 71 1.88 -13.18 -6.80
CA ALA A 71 2.10 -13.66 -5.44
C ALA A 71 3.57 -14.00 -5.19
N GLN A 72 4.26 -14.63 -6.16
CA GLN A 72 5.70 -14.88 -6.07
C GLN A 72 6.53 -13.59 -6.05
N LEU A 73 6.22 -12.64 -6.93
CA LEU A 73 6.97 -11.38 -7.03
C LEU A 73 6.82 -10.52 -5.77
N TYR A 74 5.62 -10.48 -5.19
CA TYR A 74 5.29 -9.66 -4.02
C TYR A 74 5.24 -10.46 -2.70
N ALA A 75 5.80 -11.67 -2.66
CA ALA A 75 5.73 -12.55 -1.49
C ALA A 75 6.21 -11.89 -0.20
N ARG A 76 7.27 -11.08 -0.27
CA ARG A 76 7.81 -10.31 0.87
C ARG A 76 6.81 -9.29 1.39
N ASP A 77 6.23 -8.49 0.50
CA ASP A 77 5.22 -7.50 0.86
C ASP A 77 3.96 -8.16 1.43
N ILE A 78 3.48 -9.22 0.77
CA ILE A 78 2.31 -10.00 1.20
C ILE A 78 2.52 -10.50 2.62
N ALA A 79 3.66 -11.12 2.91
CA ALA A 79 3.99 -11.60 4.24
C ALA A 79 4.13 -10.46 5.27
N TYR A 80 4.83 -9.38 4.91
CA TYR A 80 5.10 -8.27 5.81
C TYR A 80 3.83 -7.48 6.19
N PHE A 81 2.98 -7.18 5.21
CA PHE A 81 1.77 -6.40 5.42
C PHE A 81 0.56 -7.25 5.84
N GLY A 82 0.69 -8.58 5.83
CA GLY A 82 -0.35 -9.51 6.23
C GLY A 82 -1.47 -9.65 5.20
N TYR A 83 -1.15 -9.53 3.92
CA TYR A 83 -2.11 -9.75 2.83
C TYR A 83 -2.21 -11.23 2.45
N CYS A 84 -3.32 -11.59 1.79
CA CYS A 84 -3.55 -12.91 1.20
C CYS A 84 -4.01 -12.73 -0.25
N PHE A 85 -3.56 -13.63 -1.12
CA PHE A 85 -3.86 -13.63 -2.56
C PHE A 85 -4.58 -14.89 -3.00
#